data_AF-A0A9E1HAI5-F1
#
_entry.id   AF-A0A9E1HAI5-F1
#
_cell.length_a   1.000
_cell.length_b   1.000
_cell.length_c   1.000
_cell.angle_alpha   90.00
_cell.angle_beta   90.00
_cell.angle_gamma   90.00
#
_symmetry.space_group_name_H-M   'P 1'
#
loop_
_entity.id
_entity.type
_entity.pdbx_description
1 polymer ?
#
loop_
_entity_poly.entity_id
_entity_poly.type
_entity_poly.pdbx_seq_one_letter_code
_entity_poly.pdbx_strand_id
1 'polypeptide(L)'
;LEKVRGENFEVLCETIKKTAFKVTRVGQLVAQEASRLLNIPFGIVDLSLAPTPAIGDSVADILCEIGLEYAGAPGTTAALALLNDQVKKGGVMASSYVGGLSGAFIPVSEDQGMINAVQAGAITLEKLEAMTCVCSVGLDMIAIPGDTKATTISGMIADEMALGMINQKTTACRLIPVIGKGVGEQVEFGGLFGYAPIMPVNQFSCDDFINRGGRIPAPIHSFKN
;
A
#
# COMPACT_ATOMS: atom_id res chain seq x y z
N LEU A 1 9.79 -15.72 5.47
CA LEU A 1 9.56 -15.61 6.94
C LEU A 1 9.26 -16.96 7.58
N GLU A 2 8.81 -17.94 6.80
CA GLU A 2 8.66 -19.36 7.15
C GLU A 2 9.69 -19.95 8.13
N LYS A 3 10.98 -19.62 7.96
CA LYS A 3 12.09 -20.14 8.79
C LYS A 3 12.12 -19.60 10.23
N VAL A 4 11.34 -18.57 10.53
CA VAL A 4 11.29 -17.89 11.84
C VAL A 4 9.86 -17.78 12.36
N ARG A 5 8.95 -18.67 11.92
CA ARG A 5 7.58 -18.71 12.44
C ARG A 5 7.58 -19.01 13.95
N GLY A 6 6.83 -18.23 14.72
CA GLY A 6 6.73 -18.37 16.17
C GLY A 6 7.89 -17.76 16.97
N GLU A 7 8.93 -17.25 16.29
CA GLU A 7 10.00 -16.50 16.94
C GLU A 7 9.54 -15.11 17.41
N ASN A 8 10.34 -14.49 18.27
CA ASN A 8 10.03 -13.16 18.79
C ASN A 8 10.19 -12.04 17.73
N PHE A 9 9.69 -10.83 18.05
CA PHE A 9 9.76 -9.68 17.15
C PHE A 9 11.19 -9.25 16.79
N GLU A 10 12.17 -9.47 17.67
CA GLU A 10 13.56 -9.12 17.39
C GLU A 10 14.11 -9.97 16.24
N VAL A 11 13.94 -11.29 16.32
CA VAL A 11 14.35 -12.23 15.28
C VAL A 11 13.60 -11.96 13.97
N LEU A 12 12.29 -11.72 14.04
CA LEU A 12 11.46 -11.37 12.89
C LEU A 12 11.96 -10.09 12.20
N CYS A 13 12.15 -9.01 12.96
CA CYS A 13 12.59 -7.72 12.45
C CYS A 13 13.99 -7.81 11.82
N GLU A 14 14.94 -8.47 12.50
CA GLU A 14 16.28 -8.68 11.96
C GLU A 14 16.25 -9.49 10.66
N THR A 15 15.35 -10.47 10.56
CA THR A 15 15.20 -11.29 9.35
C THR A 15 14.70 -10.44 8.18
N ILE A 16 13.68 -9.60 8.37
CA ILE A 16 13.18 -8.68 7.34
C ILE A 16 14.28 -7.70 6.94
N LYS A 17 14.91 -7.04 7.91
CA LYS A 17 15.95 -6.03 7.69
C LYS A 17 17.14 -6.60 6.90
N LYS A 18 17.65 -7.78 7.27
CA LYS A 18 18.75 -8.45 6.55
C LYS A 18 18.36 -8.86 5.13
N THR A 19 17.11 -9.27 4.94
CA THR A 19 16.59 -9.63 3.61
C THR A 19 16.49 -8.38 2.72
N ALA A 20 15.88 -7.31 3.23
CA ALA A 20 15.79 -6.02 2.52
C ALA A 20 17.16 -5.46 2.15
N PHE A 21 18.16 -5.55 3.04
CA PHE A 21 19.54 -5.17 2.73
C PHE A 21 20.10 -5.93 1.52
N LYS A 22 19.95 -7.27 1.51
CA LYS A 22 20.48 -8.11 0.43
C LYS A 22 19.81 -7.80 -0.91
N VAL A 23 18.48 -7.69 -0.92
CA VAL A 23 17.71 -7.37 -2.13
C VAL A 23 18.11 -6.00 -2.67
N THR A 24 18.22 -4.99 -1.80
CA THR A 24 18.62 -3.64 -2.18
C THR A 24 20.03 -3.61 -2.75
N ARG A 25 20.99 -4.36 -2.17
CA ARG A 25 22.35 -4.47 -2.70
C ARG A 25 22.38 -5.07 -4.10
N VAL A 26 21.61 -6.14 -4.33
CA VAL A 26 21.51 -6.75 -5.66
C VAL A 26 20.88 -5.77 -6.65
N GLY A 27 19.79 -5.09 -6.28
CA GLY A 27 19.16 -4.07 -7.11
C GLY A 27 20.11 -2.94 -7.49
N GLN A 28 20.92 -2.46 -6.54
CA GLN A 28 21.94 -1.45 -6.81
C GLN A 28 22.99 -1.93 -7.81
N LEU A 29 23.50 -3.16 -7.68
CA LEU A 29 24.49 -3.71 -8.61
C LEU A 29 23.95 -3.81 -10.04
N VAL A 30 22.72 -4.29 -10.19
CA VAL A 30 22.05 -4.39 -11.50
C VAL A 30 21.84 -3.00 -12.10
N ALA A 31 21.35 -2.04 -11.30
CA ALA A 31 21.10 -0.69 -11.77
C ALA A 31 22.39 0.07 -12.12
N GLN A 32 23.50 -0.18 -11.42
CA GLN A 32 24.82 0.36 -11.78
C GLN A 32 25.30 -0.18 -13.13
N GLU A 33 25.14 -1.47 -13.37
CA GLU A 33 25.51 -2.08 -14.64
C GLU A 33 24.63 -1.57 -15.79
N ALA A 34 23.32 -1.45 -15.56
CA ALA A 34 22.40 -0.84 -16.52
C ALA A 34 22.78 0.61 -16.85
N SER A 35 23.12 1.41 -15.83
CA SER A 35 23.56 2.80 -15.98
C SER A 35 24.86 2.89 -16.79
N ARG A 36 25.80 1.98 -16.55
CA ARG A 36 27.07 1.86 -17.31
C ARG A 36 26.82 1.54 -18.77
N LEU A 37 25.93 0.57 -19.06
CA LEU A 37 25.59 0.16 -20.43
C LEU A 37 24.85 1.27 -21.19
N LEU A 38 24.00 2.03 -20.51
CA LEU A 38 23.24 3.16 -21.08
C LEU A 38 24.03 4.47 -21.12
N ASN A 39 25.23 4.51 -20.53
CA ASN A 39 26.06 5.72 -20.40
C ASN A 39 25.31 6.90 -19.74
N ILE A 40 24.55 6.60 -18.68
CA ILE A 40 23.84 7.58 -17.85
C ILE A 40 24.31 7.46 -16.40
N PRO A 41 24.24 8.53 -15.60
CA PRO A 41 24.56 8.44 -14.18
C PRO A 41 23.51 7.59 -13.46
N PHE A 42 23.97 6.78 -12.51
CA PHE A 42 23.10 6.02 -11.64
C PHE A 42 22.22 6.95 -10.79
N GLY A 43 20.93 6.64 -10.70
CA GLY A 43 19.93 7.40 -9.95
C GLY A 43 19.74 6.87 -8.53
N ILE A 44 18.52 6.41 -8.24
CA ILE A 44 18.12 5.86 -6.93
C ILE A 44 17.61 4.42 -7.06
N VAL A 45 17.53 3.73 -5.92
CA VAL A 45 16.78 2.48 -5.78
C VAL A 45 15.56 2.75 -4.91
N ASP A 46 14.36 2.41 -5.39
CA ASP A 46 13.14 2.38 -4.57
C ASP A 46 13.08 1.07 -3.80
N LEU A 47 12.80 1.16 -2.51
CA LEU A 47 12.70 0.01 -1.60
C LEU A 47 11.30 -0.57 -1.53
N SER A 48 10.35 0.05 -2.23
CA SER A 48 8.96 -0.37 -2.21
C SER A 48 8.78 -1.85 -2.55
N LEU A 49 8.02 -2.54 -1.70
CA LEU A 49 7.55 -3.89 -2.02
C LEU A 49 6.40 -3.71 -3.01
N ALA A 50 6.59 -4.16 -4.25
CA ALA A 50 5.59 -4.11 -5.31
C ALA A 50 5.17 -5.55 -5.63
N PRO A 51 3.98 -6.00 -5.19
CA PRO A 51 3.49 -7.34 -5.47
C PRO A 51 3.07 -7.46 -6.94
N THR A 52 2.86 -8.70 -7.39
CA THR A 52 2.25 -9.00 -8.68
C THR A 52 1.15 -10.05 -8.52
N PRO A 53 0.29 -10.27 -9.54
CA PRO A 53 -0.73 -11.31 -9.47
C PRO A 53 -0.16 -12.74 -9.40
N ALA A 54 1.16 -12.90 -9.45
CA ALA A 54 1.82 -14.19 -9.38
C ALA A 54 1.78 -14.78 -7.97
N ILE A 55 1.54 -16.09 -7.89
CA ILE A 55 1.52 -16.82 -6.62
C ILE A 55 2.89 -16.72 -5.94
N GLY A 56 2.89 -16.34 -4.66
CA GLY A 56 4.10 -16.17 -3.86
C GLY A 56 4.74 -14.79 -3.96
N ASP A 57 4.16 -13.86 -4.71
CA ASP A 57 4.60 -12.47 -4.84
C ASP A 57 3.55 -11.51 -4.25
N SER A 58 3.29 -11.67 -2.95
CA SER A 58 2.19 -11.00 -2.24
C SER A 58 2.66 -10.35 -0.94
N VAL A 59 2.29 -9.09 -0.74
CA VAL A 59 2.45 -8.39 0.54
C VAL A 59 1.48 -8.95 1.58
N ALA A 60 0.25 -9.31 1.17
CA ALA A 60 -0.71 -9.96 2.05
C ALA A 60 -0.17 -11.27 2.62
N ASP A 61 0.50 -12.10 1.81
CA ASP A 61 1.12 -13.35 2.28
C ASP A 61 2.24 -13.06 3.29
N ILE A 62 3.05 -12.01 3.08
CA ILE A 62 4.06 -11.59 4.07
C ILE A 62 3.39 -11.20 5.40
N LEU A 63 2.27 -10.48 5.35
CA LEU A 63 1.50 -10.12 6.55
C LEU A 63 0.92 -11.35 7.25
N CYS A 64 0.45 -12.35 6.50
CA CYS A 64 0.02 -13.62 7.07
C CYS A 64 1.20 -14.38 7.71
N GLU A 65 2.37 -14.41 7.06
CA GLU A 65 3.58 -15.02 7.59
C GLU A 65 4.14 -14.33 8.85
N ILE A 66 3.82 -13.05 9.06
CA ILE A 66 4.11 -12.34 10.32
C ILE A 66 3.24 -12.87 11.48
N GLY A 67 2.10 -13.50 11.16
CA GLY A 67 1.23 -14.16 12.14
C GLY A 67 -0.24 -13.75 12.07
N LEU A 68 -0.69 -13.13 10.97
CA LEU A 68 -2.09 -12.79 10.75
C LEU A 68 -2.79 -13.93 9.99
N GLU A 69 -4.09 -14.13 10.25
CA GLU A 69 -4.88 -15.10 9.48
C GLU A 69 -5.17 -14.58 8.06
N TYR A 70 -5.53 -13.31 7.95
CA TYR A 70 -5.69 -12.58 6.70
C TYR A 70 -5.13 -11.16 6.85
N ALA A 71 -4.62 -10.61 5.75
CA ALA A 71 -4.48 -9.17 5.63
C ALA A 71 -5.86 -8.52 5.90
N GLY A 72 -5.90 -7.49 6.74
CA GLY A 72 -7.14 -6.84 7.20
C GLY A 72 -7.57 -7.22 8.62
N ALA A 73 -7.11 -8.35 9.16
CA ALA A 73 -7.34 -8.72 10.55
C ALA A 73 -6.82 -7.65 11.55
N PRO A 74 -7.34 -7.61 12.79
CA PRO A 74 -6.77 -6.78 13.85
C PRO A 74 -5.27 -7.05 14.00
N GLY A 75 -4.46 -5.99 14.01
CA GLY A 75 -2.99 -6.08 13.98
C GLY A 75 -2.35 -5.86 12.61
N THR A 76 -3.12 -5.95 11.50
CA THR A 76 -2.60 -5.70 10.13
C THR A 76 -1.85 -4.38 9.99
N THR A 77 -2.40 -3.29 10.52
CA THR A 77 -1.77 -1.97 10.43
C THR A 77 -0.44 -1.95 11.18
N ALA A 78 -0.34 -2.63 12.33
CA ALA A 78 0.91 -2.73 13.09
C ALA A 78 1.94 -3.61 12.37
N ALA A 79 1.52 -4.75 11.83
CA ALA A 79 2.38 -5.64 11.04
C ALA A 79 2.93 -4.93 9.78
N LEU A 80 2.08 -4.18 9.08
CA LEU A 80 2.47 -3.39 7.92
C LEU A 80 3.45 -2.26 8.29
N ALA A 81 3.20 -1.57 9.40
CA ALA A 81 4.11 -0.54 9.90
C ALA A 81 5.50 -1.12 10.23
N LEU A 82 5.52 -2.27 10.92
CA LEU A 82 6.74 -3.01 11.23
C LEU A 82 7.47 -3.41 9.95
N LEU A 83 6.76 -4.02 8.98
CA LEU A 83 7.33 -4.44 7.70
C LEU A 83 7.98 -3.25 6.97
N ASN A 84 7.24 -2.16 6.80
CA ASN A 84 7.72 -0.94 6.13
C ASN A 84 8.97 -0.36 6.82
N ASP A 85 8.96 -0.28 8.15
CA ASP A 85 10.09 0.24 8.92
C ASP A 85 11.34 -0.64 8.77
N GLN A 86 11.20 -1.96 8.83
CA GLN A 86 12.33 -2.87 8.68
C GLN A 86 12.88 -2.91 7.25
N VAL A 87 12.01 -2.81 6.24
CA VAL A 87 12.44 -2.69 4.84
C VAL A 87 13.23 -1.40 4.62
N LYS A 88 12.72 -0.26 5.12
CA LYS A 88 13.42 1.03 5.05
C LYS A 88 14.78 0.96 5.74
N LYS A 89 14.85 0.44 6.97
CA LYS A 89 16.10 0.28 7.72
C LYS A 89 17.12 -0.59 6.98
N GLY A 90 16.67 -1.71 6.39
CA GLY A 90 17.53 -2.60 5.61
C GLY A 90 18.05 -1.94 4.33
N GLY A 91 17.19 -1.24 3.60
CA GLY A 91 17.56 -0.59 2.35
C GLY A 91 18.47 0.64 2.52
N VAL A 92 18.22 1.48 3.53
CA VAL A 92 19.10 2.63 3.84
C VAL A 92 20.50 2.17 4.29
N MET A 93 20.61 1.00 4.92
CA MET A 93 21.91 0.38 5.21
C MET A 93 22.62 -0.13 3.93
N ALA A 94 21.87 -0.47 2.89
CA ALA A 94 22.38 -1.02 1.65
C ALA A 94 22.77 0.02 0.60
N SER A 95 22.21 1.23 0.60
CA SER A 95 22.56 2.22 -0.43
C SER A 95 22.45 3.64 0.12
N SER A 96 23.36 4.51 -0.30
CA SER A 96 23.28 5.96 -0.05
C SER A 96 22.32 6.67 -1.01
N TYR A 97 21.88 6.00 -2.06
CA TYR A 97 20.96 6.51 -3.08
C TYR A 97 19.63 5.74 -3.02
N VAL A 98 18.96 5.87 -1.88
CA VAL A 98 17.61 5.33 -1.68
C VAL A 98 16.61 6.48 -1.82
N GLY A 99 15.50 6.24 -2.51
CA GLY A 99 14.42 7.22 -2.68
C GLY A 99 13.10 6.56 -3.08
N GLY A 100 12.18 7.34 -3.63
CA GLY A 100 10.85 6.84 -4.02
C GLY A 100 9.86 6.75 -2.86
N LEU A 101 8.78 5.98 -3.03
CA LEU A 101 7.75 5.86 -2.00
C LEU A 101 8.25 5.02 -0.81
N SER A 102 9.15 4.06 -1.07
CA SER A 102 9.82 3.21 -0.08
C SER A 102 8.84 2.58 0.93
N GLY A 103 7.65 2.21 0.48
CA GLY A 103 6.60 1.55 1.26
C GLY A 103 6.02 0.34 0.55
N ALA A 104 5.32 -0.53 1.27
CA ALA A 104 4.70 -1.72 0.70
C ALA A 104 3.41 -1.39 -0.05
N PHE A 105 3.39 -1.60 -1.35
CA PHE A 105 2.20 -1.45 -2.17
C PHE A 105 1.11 -2.40 -1.68
N ILE A 106 -0.11 -1.88 -1.50
CA ILE A 106 -1.30 -2.64 -1.12
C ILE A 106 -2.39 -2.60 -2.21
N PRO A 107 -2.04 -2.81 -3.50
CA PRO A 107 -2.99 -2.73 -4.61
C PRO A 107 -3.94 -3.92 -4.54
N VAL A 108 -5.24 -3.64 -4.40
CA VAL A 108 -6.23 -4.71 -4.25
C VAL A 108 -6.27 -5.60 -5.50
N SER A 109 -6.12 -5.04 -6.71
CA SER A 109 -6.23 -5.82 -7.94
C SER A 109 -4.97 -6.58 -8.37
N GLU A 110 -3.80 -6.21 -7.82
CA GLU A 110 -2.50 -6.71 -8.27
C GLU A 110 -1.90 -7.72 -7.28
N ASP A 111 -2.39 -7.79 -6.05
CA ASP A 111 -1.93 -8.74 -5.04
C ASP A 111 -3.02 -9.81 -4.78
N GLN A 112 -2.75 -11.06 -5.17
CA GLN A 112 -3.70 -12.16 -5.01
C GLN A 112 -4.13 -12.39 -3.56
N GLY A 113 -3.24 -12.21 -2.59
CA GLY A 113 -3.56 -12.34 -1.18
C GLY A 113 -4.48 -11.21 -0.70
N MET A 114 -4.32 -9.99 -1.24
CA MET A 114 -5.24 -8.88 -0.97
C MET A 114 -6.62 -9.14 -1.57
N ILE A 115 -6.71 -9.65 -2.81
CA ILE A 115 -7.97 -10.06 -3.44
C ILE A 115 -8.70 -11.08 -2.56
N ASN A 116 -7.99 -12.13 -2.14
CA ASN A 116 -8.55 -13.18 -1.30
C ASN A 116 -9.08 -12.63 0.03
N ALA A 117 -8.32 -11.72 0.65
CA ALA A 117 -8.71 -11.08 1.90
C ALA A 117 -9.93 -10.16 1.76
N VAL A 118 -10.08 -9.46 0.63
CA VAL A 118 -11.30 -8.69 0.32
C VAL A 118 -12.49 -9.63 0.11
N GLN A 119 -12.32 -10.72 -0.66
CA GLN A 119 -13.38 -11.70 -0.90
C GLN A 119 -13.82 -12.43 0.39
N ALA A 120 -12.88 -12.68 1.31
CA ALA A 120 -13.16 -13.22 2.63
C ALA A 120 -13.82 -12.19 3.57
N GLY A 121 -13.92 -10.92 3.19
CA GLY A 121 -14.45 -9.84 4.01
C GLY A 121 -13.52 -9.36 5.12
N ALA A 122 -12.24 -9.74 5.08
CA ALA A 122 -11.23 -9.32 6.06
C ALA A 122 -10.74 -7.88 5.81
N ILE A 123 -10.77 -7.43 4.56
CA ILE A 123 -10.38 -6.06 4.16
C ILE A 123 -11.62 -5.26 3.76
N THR A 124 -11.85 -4.15 4.48
CA THR A 124 -12.80 -3.10 4.07
C THR A 124 -12.05 -1.88 3.52
N LEU A 125 -12.76 -0.93 2.90
CA LEU A 125 -12.13 0.31 2.41
C LEU A 125 -11.52 1.12 3.55
N GLU A 126 -12.21 1.22 4.69
CA GLU A 126 -11.72 1.93 5.89
C GLU A 126 -10.50 1.22 6.48
N LYS A 127 -10.39 -0.10 6.31
CA LYS A 127 -9.19 -0.84 6.71
C LYS A 127 -8.01 -0.52 5.79
N LEU A 128 -8.23 -0.43 4.48
CA LEU A 128 -7.20 0.01 3.53
C LEU A 128 -6.76 1.43 3.85
N GLU A 129 -7.70 2.35 4.08
CA GLU A 129 -7.45 3.73 4.54
C GLU A 129 -6.62 3.73 5.84
N ALA A 130 -6.98 2.93 6.84
CA ALA A 130 -6.18 2.82 8.06
C ALA A 130 -4.76 2.25 7.82
N MET A 131 -4.59 1.39 6.82
CA MET A 131 -3.27 0.90 6.39
C MET A 131 -2.47 1.99 5.65
N THR A 132 -3.14 2.91 4.94
CA THR A 132 -2.48 4.06 4.32
C THR A 132 -1.88 4.98 5.36
N CYS A 133 -2.33 5.03 6.62
CA CYS A 133 -1.64 5.78 7.68
C CYS A 133 -0.14 5.40 7.79
N VAL A 134 0.18 4.12 7.65
CA VAL A 134 1.54 3.57 7.85
C VAL A 134 2.25 3.18 6.55
N CYS A 135 1.58 3.34 5.40
CA CYS A 135 2.14 3.04 4.07
C CYS A 135 1.98 4.21 3.08
N SER A 136 2.98 4.52 2.26
CA SER A 136 3.01 5.73 1.41
C SER A 136 2.23 5.65 0.09
N VAL A 137 1.61 4.51 -0.24
CA VAL A 137 0.99 4.31 -1.57
C VAL A 137 -0.43 4.88 -1.60
N GLY A 138 -1.17 4.71 -0.52
CA GLY A 138 -2.55 5.15 -0.40
C GLY A 138 -3.57 4.13 -0.91
N LEU A 139 -4.75 4.60 -1.29
CA LEU A 139 -5.83 3.77 -1.84
C LEU A 139 -5.53 3.45 -3.30
N ASP A 140 -4.94 2.30 -3.60
CA ASP A 140 -4.49 1.95 -4.96
C ASP A 140 -5.21 0.74 -5.56
N MET A 141 -5.48 0.83 -6.87
CA MET A 141 -6.17 -0.19 -7.66
C MET A 141 -7.43 -0.76 -7.01
N ILE A 142 -8.30 0.13 -6.49
CA ILE A 142 -9.53 -0.26 -5.79
C ILE A 142 -10.72 -0.12 -6.73
N ALA A 143 -11.43 -1.22 -6.99
CA ALA A 143 -12.69 -1.20 -7.71
C ALA A 143 -13.87 -0.86 -6.78
N ILE A 144 -14.68 0.12 -7.17
CA ILE A 144 -15.87 0.58 -6.46
C ILE A 144 -17.11 0.54 -7.37
N PRO A 145 -18.34 0.55 -6.82
CA PRO A 145 -19.57 0.49 -7.62
C PRO A 145 -19.64 1.61 -8.65
N GLY A 146 -20.10 1.30 -9.86
CA GLY A 146 -20.13 2.25 -10.98
C GLY A 146 -21.07 3.43 -10.78
N ASP A 147 -22.03 3.31 -9.85
CA ASP A 147 -22.99 4.34 -9.47
C ASP A 147 -22.52 5.19 -8.27
N THR A 148 -21.28 4.99 -7.80
CA THR A 148 -20.71 5.81 -6.72
C THR A 148 -20.68 7.29 -7.14
N LYS A 149 -21.29 8.15 -6.33
CA LYS A 149 -21.37 9.59 -6.61
C LYS A 149 -19.99 10.22 -6.66
N ALA A 150 -19.82 11.22 -7.54
CA ALA A 150 -18.60 12.02 -7.62
C ALA A 150 -18.24 12.70 -6.28
N THR A 151 -19.24 13.11 -5.49
CA THR A 151 -19.06 13.66 -4.14
C THR A 151 -18.48 12.62 -3.18
N THR A 152 -18.98 11.39 -3.19
CA THR A 152 -18.42 10.28 -2.39
C THR A 152 -16.97 9.98 -2.77
N ILE A 153 -16.66 9.91 -4.07
CA ILE A 153 -15.27 9.72 -4.54
C ILE A 153 -14.39 10.89 -4.07
N SER A 154 -14.90 12.12 -4.13
CA SER A 154 -14.19 13.31 -3.64
C SER A 154 -13.96 13.26 -2.12
N GLY A 155 -14.92 12.72 -1.36
CA GLY A 155 -14.78 12.42 0.07
C GLY A 155 -13.62 11.49 0.35
N MET A 156 -13.59 10.32 -0.30
CA MET A 156 -12.51 9.34 -0.14
C MET A 156 -11.14 9.92 -0.50
N ILE A 157 -11.05 10.74 -1.55
CA ILE A 157 -9.81 11.43 -1.92
C ILE A 157 -9.43 12.46 -0.84
N ALA A 158 -10.40 13.22 -0.30
CA ALA A 158 -10.15 14.20 0.75
C ALA A 158 -9.63 13.55 2.04
N ASP A 159 -10.16 12.38 2.41
CA ASP A 159 -9.70 11.62 3.56
C ASP A 159 -8.24 11.14 3.38
N GLU A 160 -7.92 10.57 2.22
CA GLU A 160 -6.56 10.13 1.89
C GLU A 160 -5.56 11.31 1.79
N MET A 161 -6.02 12.47 1.30
CA MET A 161 -5.25 13.70 1.32
C MET A 161 -5.00 14.19 2.76
N ALA A 162 -5.98 14.09 3.65
CA ALA A 162 -5.83 14.47 5.04
C ALA A 162 -4.81 13.56 5.76
N LEU A 163 -4.86 12.26 5.52
CA LEU A 163 -3.86 11.30 6.01
C LEU A 163 -2.44 11.64 5.53
N GLY A 164 -2.31 11.99 4.25
CA GLY A 164 -1.04 12.45 3.68
C GLY A 164 -0.52 13.73 4.33
N MET A 165 -1.37 14.76 4.37
CA MET A 165 -1.06 16.09 4.87
C MET A 165 -0.68 16.09 6.35
N ILE A 166 -1.43 15.37 7.20
CA ILE A 166 -1.20 15.33 8.65
C ILE A 166 0.08 14.56 8.98
N ASN A 167 0.34 13.44 8.27
CA ASN A 167 1.47 12.58 8.55
C ASN A 167 2.75 12.94 7.77
N GLN A 168 2.74 14.04 7.01
CA GLN A 168 3.89 14.48 6.19
C GLN A 168 4.38 13.39 5.24
N LYS A 169 3.43 12.71 4.60
CA LYS A 169 3.68 11.60 3.70
C LYS A 169 3.00 11.85 2.37
N THR A 170 3.60 11.31 1.33
CA THR A 170 2.91 11.18 0.05
C THR A 170 1.83 10.11 0.18
N THR A 171 0.67 10.39 -0.37
CA THR A 171 -0.42 9.45 -0.57
C THR A 171 -0.91 9.57 -2.00
N ALA A 172 -1.52 8.51 -2.52
CA ALA A 172 -2.18 8.52 -3.81
C ALA A 172 -3.55 7.84 -3.70
N CYS A 173 -4.42 8.12 -4.66
CA CYS A 173 -5.74 7.54 -4.71
C CYS A 173 -6.04 7.12 -6.16
N ARG A 174 -6.27 5.83 -6.36
CA ARG A 174 -6.69 5.22 -7.62
C ARG A 174 -7.93 4.36 -7.35
N LEU A 175 -9.06 5.05 -7.39
CA LEU A 175 -10.40 4.46 -7.30
C LEU A 175 -10.95 4.25 -8.71
N ILE A 176 -11.57 3.09 -8.94
CA ILE A 176 -12.05 2.67 -10.24
C ILE A 176 -13.56 2.38 -10.14
N PRO A 177 -14.43 3.37 -10.41
CA PRO A 177 -15.87 3.15 -10.54
C PRO A 177 -16.15 2.26 -11.75
N VAL A 178 -16.66 1.05 -11.52
CA VAL A 178 -16.91 0.08 -12.59
C VAL A 178 -18.33 0.24 -13.12
N ILE A 179 -18.47 1.04 -14.19
CA ILE A 179 -19.78 1.40 -14.76
C ILE A 179 -20.60 0.14 -15.11
N GLY A 180 -21.86 0.13 -14.66
CA GLY A 180 -22.79 -0.98 -14.89
C GLY A 180 -22.58 -2.19 -13.98
N LYS A 181 -21.64 -2.13 -13.03
CA LYS A 181 -21.40 -3.18 -12.05
C LYS A 181 -21.51 -2.67 -10.60
N GLY A 182 -21.89 -3.58 -9.70
CA GLY A 182 -22.06 -3.32 -8.27
C GLY A 182 -21.29 -4.29 -7.37
N VAL A 183 -21.55 -4.20 -6.07
CA VAL A 183 -20.90 -5.03 -5.04
C VAL A 183 -21.20 -6.51 -5.29
N GLY A 184 -20.16 -7.35 -5.17
CA GLY A 184 -20.25 -8.80 -5.42
C GLY A 184 -19.89 -9.19 -6.86
N GLU A 185 -19.78 -8.23 -7.77
CA GLU A 185 -19.18 -8.43 -9.08
C GLU A 185 -17.67 -8.13 -9.06
N GLN A 186 -16.99 -8.44 -10.16
CA GLN A 186 -15.57 -8.17 -10.34
C GLN A 186 -15.27 -7.51 -11.69
N VAL A 187 -14.15 -6.80 -11.75
CA VAL A 187 -13.59 -6.24 -12.98
C VAL A 187 -12.29 -6.96 -13.32
N GLU A 188 -12.09 -7.27 -14.59
CA GLU A 188 -10.88 -7.90 -15.11
C GLU A 188 -10.11 -6.86 -15.93
N PHE A 189 -8.92 -6.50 -15.46
CA PHE A 189 -8.04 -5.56 -16.15
C PHE A 189 -7.08 -6.29 -17.10
N GLY A 190 -6.76 -7.55 -16.78
CA GLY A 190 -5.84 -8.39 -17.53
C GLY A 190 -4.38 -7.98 -17.35
N GLY A 191 -3.48 -8.88 -17.78
CA GLY A 191 -2.03 -8.65 -17.68
C GLY A 191 -1.56 -8.44 -16.24
N LEU A 192 -0.73 -7.42 -16.02
CA LEU A 192 -0.17 -7.10 -14.70
C LEU A 192 -1.19 -6.49 -13.73
N PHE A 193 -2.28 -5.91 -14.23
CA PHE A 193 -3.29 -5.25 -13.40
C PHE A 193 -4.31 -6.22 -12.79
N GLY A 194 -4.24 -7.51 -13.17
CA GLY A 194 -5.04 -8.57 -12.58
C GLY A 194 -6.56 -8.36 -12.70
N TYR A 195 -7.26 -8.63 -11.61
CA TYR A 195 -8.70 -8.44 -11.47
C TYR A 195 -9.01 -7.91 -10.07
N ALA A 196 -10.12 -7.20 -9.91
CA ALA A 196 -10.52 -6.66 -8.61
C ALA A 196 -11.99 -6.98 -8.31
N PRO A 197 -12.29 -7.49 -7.09
CA PRO A 197 -13.66 -7.50 -6.59
C PRO A 197 -14.14 -6.07 -6.35
N ILE A 198 -15.41 -5.79 -6.67
CA ILE A 198 -16.02 -4.48 -6.41
C ILE A 198 -16.32 -4.37 -4.90
N MET A 199 -15.60 -3.46 -4.24
CA MET A 199 -15.69 -3.25 -2.79
C MET A 199 -16.90 -2.37 -2.44
N PRO A 200 -17.60 -2.65 -1.33
CA PRO A 200 -18.69 -1.80 -0.87
C PRO A 200 -18.16 -0.43 -0.43
N VAL A 201 -18.87 0.63 -0.83
CA VAL A 201 -18.64 2.01 -0.39
C VAL A 201 -19.72 2.40 0.62
N ASN A 202 -19.34 3.14 1.65
CA ASN A 202 -20.27 3.68 2.64
C ASN A 202 -21.32 4.59 1.98
N GLN A 203 -22.60 4.36 2.30
CA GLN A 203 -23.74 5.01 1.65
C GLN A 203 -24.18 6.32 2.32
N PHE A 204 -23.61 6.67 3.47
CA PHE A 204 -23.88 7.96 4.11
C PHE A 204 -23.27 9.11 3.29
N SER A 205 -24.03 10.20 3.16
CA SER A 205 -23.64 11.31 2.28
C SER A 205 -22.58 12.21 2.91
N CYS A 206 -21.61 12.61 2.08
CA CYS A 206 -20.66 13.69 2.35
C CYS A 206 -20.87 14.92 1.45
N ASP A 207 -22.04 15.02 0.79
CA ASP A 207 -22.34 16.05 -0.22
C ASP A 207 -22.13 17.46 0.35
N ASP A 208 -22.66 17.74 1.53
CA ASP A 208 -22.53 19.05 2.18
C ASP A 208 -21.07 19.39 2.52
N PHE A 209 -20.25 18.40 2.87
CA PHE A 209 -18.84 18.61 3.19
C PHE A 209 -18.06 19.01 1.94
N ILE A 210 -18.19 18.24 0.86
CA ILE A 210 -17.48 18.47 -0.40
C ILE A 210 -17.94 19.76 -1.09
N ASN A 211 -19.24 20.06 -1.07
CA ASN A 211 -19.77 21.26 -1.70
C ASN A 211 -19.42 22.58 -0.98
N ARG A 212 -18.77 22.53 0.20
CA ARG A 212 -18.23 23.75 0.85
C ARG A 212 -17.18 24.45 -0.02
N GLY A 213 -16.42 23.70 -0.82
CA GLY A 213 -15.34 24.24 -1.64
C GLY A 213 -14.26 24.98 -0.82
N GLY A 214 -13.47 25.82 -1.50
CA GLY A 214 -12.41 26.60 -0.87
C GLY A 214 -11.12 25.81 -0.64
N ARG A 215 -10.36 26.19 0.40
CA ARG A 215 -9.05 25.61 0.74
C ARG A 215 -9.01 25.23 2.21
N ILE A 216 -8.76 23.96 2.52
CA ILE A 216 -8.46 23.50 3.87
C ILE A 216 -7.11 24.14 4.31
N PRO A 217 -7.06 24.88 5.42
CA PRO A 217 -5.82 25.47 5.91
C PRO A 217 -4.76 24.42 6.28
N ALA A 218 -3.50 24.84 6.28
CA ALA A 218 -2.40 23.96 6.67
C ALA A 218 -2.53 23.51 8.14
N PRO A 219 -2.18 22.26 8.46
CA PRO A 219 -2.28 21.73 9.82
C PRO A 219 -1.22 22.35 10.74
N ILE A 220 -1.53 22.41 12.04
CA ILE A 220 -0.56 22.82 13.06
C ILE A 220 0.25 21.60 13.49
N HIS A 221 1.57 21.65 13.26
CA HIS A 221 2.46 20.54 13.58
C HIS A 221 3.13 20.64 14.96
N SER A 222 3.03 21.78 15.65
CA SER A 222 3.73 22.04 16.92
C SER A 222 3.02 21.45 18.15
N PHE A 223 1.71 21.15 18.08
CA PHE A 223 0.95 20.52 19.15
C PHE A 223 0.83 19.01 18.90
N LYS A 224 1.97 18.30 18.91
CA LYS A 224 1.99 16.83 18.91
C LYS A 224 2.10 16.38 20.37
N ASN A 225 1.06 15.70 20.88
CA ASN A 225 1.07 15.01 22.18
C ASN A 225 1.78 13.66 22.05
#